data_AF-U2BX46-F1
#
_entry.id   AF-U2BX46-F1
#
_cell.length_a   1.000
_cell.length_b   1.000
_cell.length_c   1.000
_cell.angle_alpha   90.00
_cell.angle_beta   90.00
_cell.angle_gamma   90.00
#
_symmetry.space_group_name_H-M   'P 1'
#
loop_
_entity.id
_entity.type
_entity.pdbx_description
1 polymer ?
#
loop_
_entity_poly.entity_id
_entity_poly.type
_entity_poly.pdbx_seq_one_letter_code
_entity_poly.pdbx_strand_id
1 'polypeptide(L)'
;MTSTFNFELFKKRLDLFLEKIEDLGGETDPLTIEKPATEEEIKAVETKLGYTLPPHFREVLLENTAHLEFLWYLYHFLEENKDFLPDEICGIFAGKLKLLL
;
A
#
# COMPACT_ATOMS: atom_id res chain seq x y z
N MET A 1 18.33 -9.08 16.89
CA MET A 1 17.98 -9.70 15.59
C MET A 1 17.28 -8.64 14.76
N THR A 2 17.95 -8.08 13.77
CA THR A 2 17.28 -7.35 12.70
C THR A 2 16.59 -8.40 11.84
N SER A 3 15.27 -8.57 12.00
CA SER A 3 14.52 -9.41 11.08
C SER A 3 14.58 -8.75 9.70
N THR A 4 15.12 -9.44 8.70
CA THR A 4 14.99 -9.02 7.30
C THR A 4 13.51 -8.83 6.98
N PHE A 5 13.17 -7.71 6.32
CA PHE A 5 11.79 -7.47 5.91
C PHE A 5 11.33 -8.57 4.95
N ASN A 6 10.23 -9.24 5.27
CA ASN A 6 9.69 -10.33 4.47
C ASN A 6 8.56 -9.80 3.58
N PHE A 7 8.91 -9.37 2.37
CA PHE A 7 7.94 -8.78 1.44
C PHE A 7 6.87 -9.78 1.00
N GLU A 8 7.20 -11.06 0.81
CA GLU A 8 6.21 -12.10 0.46
C GLU A 8 5.14 -12.27 1.53
N LEU A 9 5.52 -12.25 2.81
CA LEU A 9 4.56 -12.27 3.91
C LEU A 9 3.74 -10.98 3.95
N PHE A 10 4.38 -9.83 3.69
CA PHE A 10 3.69 -8.54 3.65
C PHE A 10 2.58 -8.52 2.59
N LYS A 11 2.85 -8.99 1.36
CA LYS A 11 1.85 -9.09 0.28
C LYS A 11 0.62 -9.90 0.71
N LYS A 12 0.85 -11.10 1.25
CA LYS A 12 -0.23 -11.98 1.74
C LYS A 12 -1.05 -11.33 2.85
N ARG A 13 -0.42 -10.50 3.69
CA ARG A 13 -1.11 -9.78 4.76
C ARG A 13 -1.96 -8.62 4.22
N LEU A 14 -1.52 -7.94 3.15
CA LEU A 14 -2.31 -6.91 2.49
C LEU A 14 -3.54 -7.53 1.81
N ASP A 15 -3.38 -8.62 1.06
CA ASP A 15 -4.52 -9.33 0.44
C ASP A 15 -5.54 -9.75 1.49
N LEU A 16 -5.10 -10.45 2.55
CA LEU A 16 -5.96 -10.85 3.65
C LEU A 16 -6.64 -9.64 4.33
N PHE A 17 -5.95 -8.51 4.42
CA PHE A 17 -6.54 -7.30 4.98
C PHE A 17 -7.71 -6.81 4.13
N LEU A 18 -7.54 -6.73 2.80
CA LEU A 18 -8.63 -6.32 1.90
C LEU A 18 -9.82 -7.27 2.00
N GLU A 19 -9.59 -8.59 2.00
CA GLU A 19 -10.66 -9.58 2.20
C GLU A 19 -11.45 -9.33 3.50
N LYS A 20 -10.77 -8.94 4.59
CA LYS A 20 -11.45 -8.65 5.87
C LYS A 20 -12.22 -7.33 5.84
N ILE A 21 -11.79 -6.35 5.06
CA ILE A 21 -12.57 -5.12 4.86
C ILE A 21 -13.83 -5.42 4.04
N GLU A 22 -13.72 -6.25 2.99
CA GLU A 22 -14.88 -6.66 2.17
C GLU A 22 -15.88 -7.50 2.98
N ASP A 23 -15.41 -8.44 3.79
CA ASP A 23 -16.24 -9.22 4.73
C ASP A 23 -17.03 -8.31 5.69
N LEU A 24 -16.48 -7.14 6.02
CA LEU A 24 -17.11 -6.15 6.87
C LEU A 24 -18.18 -5.32 6.14
N GLY A 25 -18.25 -5.40 4.81
CA GLY A 25 -19.09 -4.55 3.96
C GLY A 25 -18.39 -3.27 3.48
N GLY A 26 -17.08 -3.17 3.70
CA GLY A 26 -16.26 -2.09 3.15
C GLY A 26 -15.89 -2.32 1.69
N GLU A 27 -15.36 -1.28 1.07
CA GLU A 27 -14.96 -1.27 -0.33
C GLU A 27 -13.44 -1.20 -0.45
N THR A 28 -12.91 -1.90 -1.45
CA THR A 28 -11.48 -1.98 -1.73
C THR A 28 -11.21 -1.83 -3.21
N ASP A 29 -9.99 -1.37 -3.53
CA ASP A 29 -9.45 -1.54 -4.88
C ASP A 29 -8.58 -2.80 -4.92
N PRO A 30 -8.50 -3.52 -6.05
CA PRO A 30 -7.60 -4.65 -6.20
C PRO A 30 -6.16 -4.28 -5.81
N LEU A 31 -5.54 -5.09 -4.94
CA LEU A 31 -4.15 -4.92 -4.56
C LEU A 31 -3.27 -4.92 -5.82
N THR A 32 -2.60 -3.80 -6.08
CA THR A 32 -1.65 -3.68 -7.18
C THR A 32 -0.25 -3.79 -6.62
N ILE A 33 0.51 -4.81 -7.05
CA ILE A 33 1.93 -4.97 -6.72
C ILE A 33 2.67 -5.42 -7.98
N GLU A 34 3.59 -4.60 -8.45
CA GLU A 34 4.46 -4.94 -9.57
C GLU A 34 5.79 -5.55 -9.13
N LYS A 35 6.55 -6.06 -10.10
CA LYS A 35 7.93 -6.51 -9.89
C LYS A 35 8.81 -5.36 -9.33
N PRO A 36 9.91 -5.67 -8.64
CA PRO A 36 10.91 -4.67 -8.31
C PRO A 36 11.44 -3.96 -9.56
N ALA A 37 11.83 -2.71 -9.39
CA ALA A 37 12.45 -1.92 -10.43
C ALA A 37 13.86 -2.44 -10.76
N THR A 38 14.32 -2.19 -11.97
CA THR A 38 15.74 -2.41 -12.31
C THR A 38 16.59 -1.19 -12.00
N GLU A 39 17.90 -1.40 -11.89
CA GLU A 39 18.88 -0.32 -11.78
C GLU A 39 18.80 0.67 -12.96
N GLU A 40 18.53 0.17 -14.17
CA GLU A 40 18.34 1.00 -15.36
C GLU A 40 17.07 1.85 -15.28
N GLU A 41 15.95 1.27 -14.83
CA GLU A 41 14.69 1.99 -14.62
C GLU A 41 14.86 3.11 -13.60
N ILE A 42 15.50 2.84 -12.45
CA ILE A 42 15.78 3.86 -11.44
C ILE A 42 16.70 4.95 -11.98
N LYS A 43 17.80 4.61 -12.66
CA LYS A 43 18.73 5.60 -13.23
C LYS A 43 18.06 6.47 -14.30
N ALA A 44 17.16 5.91 -15.09
CA ALA A 44 16.39 6.67 -16.08
C ALA A 44 15.51 7.72 -15.39
N VAL A 45 14.84 7.35 -14.29
CA VAL A 45 14.02 8.28 -13.49
C VAL A 45 14.90 9.35 -12.83
N GLU A 46 16.00 8.97 -12.18
CA GLU A 46 16.91 9.92 -11.53
C GLU A 46 17.50 10.93 -12.52
N THR A 47 17.89 10.47 -13.71
CA THR A 47 18.40 11.32 -14.79
C THR A 47 17.33 12.32 -15.24
N LYS A 48 16.10 11.84 -15.44
CA LYS A 48 14.96 12.68 -15.82
C LYS A 48 14.65 13.74 -14.75
N LEU A 49 14.78 13.39 -13.48
CA LEU A 49 14.54 14.30 -12.35
C LEU A 49 15.73 15.23 -12.06
N GLY A 50 16.93 14.91 -12.57
CA GLY A 50 18.17 15.58 -12.17
C GLY A 50 18.50 15.39 -10.68
N TYR A 51 18.03 14.30 -10.08
CA TYR A 51 18.10 14.03 -8.65
C TYR A 51 18.26 12.54 -8.40
N THR A 52 19.20 12.17 -7.52
CA THR A 52 19.38 10.79 -7.06
C THR A 52 18.42 10.48 -5.94
N LEU A 53 17.64 9.40 -6.07
CA LEU A 53 16.71 8.97 -5.05
C LEU A 53 17.44 8.63 -3.74
N PRO A 54 16.84 8.87 -2.57
CA PRO A 54 17.44 8.49 -1.29
C PRO A 54 17.77 6.97 -1.26
N PRO A 55 18.91 6.56 -0.69
CA PRO A 55 19.35 5.16 -0.74
C PRO A 55 18.31 4.15 -0.22
N HIS A 56 17.65 4.44 0.89
CA HIS A 56 16.61 3.55 1.44
C HIS A 56 15.34 3.50 0.57
N PHE A 57 15.07 4.53 -0.22
CA PHE A 57 13.96 4.48 -1.16
C PHE A 57 14.31 3.62 -2.38
N ARG A 58 15.56 3.74 -2.87
CA ARG A 58 16.10 2.84 -3.90
C ARG A 58 16.07 1.39 -3.44
N GLU A 59 16.47 1.11 -2.21
CA GLU A 59 16.42 -0.22 -1.58
C GLU A 59 15.02 -0.82 -1.69
N VAL A 60 13.98 -0.09 -1.28
CA VAL A 60 12.58 -0.54 -1.39
C VAL A 60 12.17 -0.81 -2.84
N LEU A 61 12.55 0.05 -3.78
CA LEU A 61 12.20 -0.07 -5.20
C LEU A 61 12.89 -1.27 -5.87
N LEU A 62 14.17 -1.51 -5.55
CA LEU A 62 15.00 -2.58 -6.12
C LEU A 62 14.70 -3.95 -5.50
N GLU A 63 14.37 -3.99 -4.21
CA GLU A 63 14.22 -5.24 -3.48
C GLU A 63 12.76 -5.70 -3.37
N ASN A 64 11.80 -4.77 -3.34
CA ASN A 64 10.41 -5.10 -3.05
C ASN A 64 9.50 -4.90 -4.26
N THR A 65 9.30 -3.67 -4.73
CA THR A 65 8.35 -3.38 -5.82
C THR A 65 8.54 -1.97 -6.39
N ALA A 66 8.33 -1.82 -7.70
CA ALA A 66 8.27 -0.53 -8.37
C ALA A 66 6.91 0.18 -8.18
N HIS A 67 5.85 -0.57 -7.88
CA HIS A 67 4.49 -0.05 -7.76
C HIS A 67 3.70 -0.86 -6.74
N LEU A 68 3.19 -0.16 -5.72
CA LEU A 68 2.24 -0.69 -4.76
C LEU A 68 1.06 0.26 -4.62
N GLU A 69 -0.16 -0.24 -4.83
CA GLU A 69 -1.40 0.45 -4.46
C GLU A 69 -2.29 -0.46 -3.63
N PHE A 70 -2.62 0.02 -2.43
CA PHE A 70 -3.45 -0.65 -1.45
C PHE A 70 -4.39 0.39 -0.85
N LEU A 71 -5.69 0.21 -1.06
CA LEU A 71 -6.72 1.18 -0.71
C LEU A 71 -7.97 0.49 -0.19
N TRP A 72 -8.56 1.06 0.85
CA TRP A 72 -9.82 0.60 1.43
C TRP A 72 -10.59 1.76 2.05
N TYR A 73 -11.91 1.61 2.15
CA TYR A 73 -12.78 2.56 2.81
C TYR A 73 -14.07 1.90 3.30
N LEU A 74 -14.61 2.40 4.41
CA LEU A 74 -15.84 1.93 5.02
C LEU A 74 -16.96 2.99 4.98
N TYR A 75 -16.79 4.09 4.24
CA TYR A 75 -17.72 5.23 4.29
C TYR A 75 -19.18 4.83 4.04
N HIS A 76 -19.45 4.12 2.93
CA HIS A 76 -20.81 3.70 2.60
C HIS A 76 -21.40 2.73 3.63
N PHE A 77 -20.60 1.78 4.11
CA PHE A 77 -21.00 0.89 5.20
C PHE A 77 -21.39 1.67 6.47
N LEU A 78 -20.60 2.68 6.87
CA LEU A 78 -20.84 3.47 8.09
C LEU A 78 -22.01 4.47 7.93
N GLU A 79 -22.29 4.94 6.72
CA GLU A 79 -23.48 5.75 6.45
C GLU A 79 -24.77 4.97 6.74
N GLU A 80 -24.80 3.69 6.39
CA GLU A 80 -25.93 2.78 6.63
C GLU A 80 -25.93 2.19 8.05
N ASN A 81 -24.76 2.13 8.71
CA ASN A 81 -24.57 1.49 10.01
C ASN A 81 -23.97 2.47 11.05
N LYS A 82 -24.67 3.57 11.32
CA LYS A 82 -24.17 4.67 12.18
C LYS A 82 -23.82 4.28 13.62
N ASP A 83 -24.42 3.21 14.14
CA ASP A 83 -24.13 2.71 15.49
C ASP A 83 -22.95 1.72 15.51
N PHE A 84 -22.36 1.38 14.35
CA PHE A 84 -21.28 0.40 14.24
C PHE A 84 -19.98 0.90 14.88
N LEU A 85 -19.68 2.20 14.74
CA LEU A 85 -18.49 2.83 15.31
C LEU A 85 -18.82 4.18 15.95
N PRO A 86 -18.15 4.54 17.06
CA PRO A 86 -18.21 5.89 17.59
C PRO A 86 -17.75 6.93 16.55
N ASP A 87 -18.44 8.07 16.52
CA ASP A 87 -18.15 9.18 15.60
C ASP A 87 -16.69 9.65 15.70
N GLU A 88 -16.10 9.57 16.90
CA GLU A 88 -14.72 9.98 17.17
C GLU A 88 -13.68 9.17 16.40
N ILE A 89 -14.03 7.96 15.96
CA ILE A 89 -13.12 7.08 15.22
C ILE A 89 -13.59 6.78 13.79
N CYS A 90 -14.74 7.29 13.34
CA CYS A 90 -15.23 7.04 11.98
C CYS A 90 -14.20 7.42 10.88
N GLY A 91 -13.43 8.49 11.09
CA GLY A 91 -12.41 8.97 10.15
C GLY A 91 -11.15 8.10 9.99
N ILE A 92 -10.92 7.09 10.84
CA ILE A 92 -9.76 6.19 10.73
C ILE A 92 -10.03 4.93 9.91
N PHE A 93 -11.26 4.74 9.41
CA PHE A 93 -11.70 3.54 8.70
C PHE A 93 -11.57 3.60 7.17
N ALA A 94 -10.69 4.48 6.69
CA ALA A 94 -10.22 4.50 5.31
C ALA A 94 -8.70 4.67 5.29
N GLY A 95 -8.05 4.12 4.28
CA GLY A 95 -6.61 4.26 4.15
C GLY A 95 -6.10 4.00 2.75
N LYS A 96 -4.92 4.56 2.48
CA LYS A 96 -4.21 4.41 1.23
C LYS A 96 -2.71 4.28 1.48
N LEU A 97 -2.13 3.21 0.96
CA LEU A 97 -0.69 3.06 0.80
C LEU A 97 -0.37 3.07 -0.69
N LYS A 98 0.46 4.03 -1.12
CA LYS A 98 0.88 4.18 -2.51
C LYS A 98 2.38 4.39 -2.63
N LEU A 99 3.00 3.55 -3.46
CA LEU A 99 4.37 3.68 -3.94
C LEU A 99 4.33 3.56 -5.46
N LEU A 100 4.99 4.46 -6.18
CA LEU A 100 5.10 4.41 -7.63
C LEU A 100 6.42 5.06 -8.06
N LEU A 101 7.20 4.33 -8.86
CA LEU A 101 8.42 4.82 -9.52
C LEU A 101 8.11 5.60 -10.80
#